data_AF-A0A967ID67-F1
#
_entry.id   AF-A0A967ID67-F1
#
_cell.length_a   1.000
_cell.length_b   1.000
_cell.length_c   1.000
_cell.angle_alpha   90.00
_cell.angle_beta   90.00
_cell.angle_gamma   90.00
#
_symmetry.space_group_name_H-M   'P 1'
#
loop_
_entity.id
_entity.type
_entity.pdbx_description
1 polymer ?
#
loop_
_entity_poly.entity_id
_entity_poly.type
_entity_poly.pdbx_seq_one_letter_code
_entity_poly.pdbx_strand_id
1 'polypeptide(L)'
;MINSALFRRAAGGFVVFVLLLCPFGVRAGIETSKHNLSVSGPGSIKASVEERICLFCHIPHNASPSAPLWNRKTPASSYTPYNSTTAKASAGQPNGASLLCLSCHDGT
;
A
#
# COMPACT_ATOMS: atom_id res chain seq x y z
N MET A 1 -56.02 -14.67 -18.54
CA MET A 1 -54.97 -15.69 -18.77
C MET A 1 -53.72 -14.97 -19.27
N ILE A 2 -52.78 -14.69 -18.38
CA ILE A 2 -51.56 -13.93 -18.70
C ILE A 2 -50.56 -14.93 -19.27
N ASN A 3 -50.07 -14.70 -20.49
CA ASN A 3 -49.27 -15.66 -21.25
C ASN A 3 -47.91 -15.89 -20.58
N SER A 4 -47.73 -17.08 -19.98
CA SER A 4 -46.56 -17.47 -19.19
C SER A 4 -45.25 -17.51 -20.00
N ALA A 5 -45.34 -17.54 -21.34
CA ALA A 5 -44.19 -17.43 -22.23
C ALA A 5 -43.63 -15.99 -22.32
N LEU A 6 -44.47 -14.95 -22.16
CA LEU A 6 -44.01 -13.56 -22.12
C LEU A 6 -43.29 -13.23 -20.80
N PHE A 7 -43.74 -13.79 -19.68
CA PHE A 7 -43.11 -13.57 -18.37
C PHE A 7 -41.69 -14.19 -18.29
N ARG A 8 -41.48 -15.35 -18.92
CA ARG A 8 -40.17 -16.04 -18.97
C ARG A 8 -39.14 -15.29 -19.82
N ARG A 9 -39.57 -14.65 -20.92
CA ARG A 9 -38.70 -13.82 -21.77
C ARG A 9 -38.29 -12.51 -21.11
N ALA A 10 -39.21 -11.87 -20.38
CA ALA A 10 -38.91 -10.66 -19.62
C ALA A 10 -37.96 -10.91 -18.43
N ALA A 11 -38.14 -12.02 -17.71
CA ALA A 11 -37.26 -12.41 -16.59
C ALA A 11 -35.82 -12.73 -17.05
N GLY A 12 -35.65 -13.42 -18.18
CA GLY A 12 -34.33 -13.75 -18.73
C GLY A 12 -33.56 -12.51 -19.22
N GLY A 13 -34.23 -11.55 -19.86
CA GLY A 13 -33.62 -10.29 -20.29
C GLY A 13 -33.23 -9.38 -19.12
N PHE A 14 -34.05 -9.35 -18.06
CA PHE A 14 -33.80 -8.54 -16.87
C PHE A 14 -32.57 -9.03 -16.07
N VAL A 15 -32.39 -10.35 -15.93
CA VAL A 15 -31.24 -10.94 -15.23
C VAL A 15 -29.92 -10.69 -15.97
N VAL A 16 -29.91 -10.79 -17.30
CA VAL A 16 -28.72 -10.47 -18.12
C VAL A 16 -28.39 -8.97 -18.07
N PHE A 17 -29.40 -8.10 -18.05
CA PHE A 17 -29.22 -6.65 -17.97
C PHE A 17 -28.69 -6.20 -16.58
N VAL A 18 -29.13 -6.83 -15.49
CA VAL A 18 -28.64 -6.56 -14.12
C VAL A 18 -27.20 -7.04 -13.92
N LEU A 19 -26.80 -8.17 -14.52
CA LEU A 19 -25.40 -8.64 -14.52
C LEU A 19 -24.47 -7.74 -15.35
N LEU A 20 -24.96 -7.15 -16.44
CA LEU A 20 -24.21 -6.20 -17.28
C LEU A 20 -24.08 -4.80 -16.66
N LEU A 21 -24.99 -4.44 -15.74
CA LEU A 21 -25.00 -3.14 -15.05
C LEU A 21 -24.34 -3.17 -13.67
N CYS A 22 -23.80 -4.32 -13.23
CA CYS A 22 -23.03 -4.37 -12.00
C CYS A 22 -21.65 -3.76 -12.29
N PRO A 23 -21.32 -2.55 -11.77
CA PRO A 23 -19.98 -2.03 -11.94
C PRO A 23 -19.02 -3.00 -11.26
N PHE A 24 -18.08 -3.55 -12.02
CA PHE A 24 -16.92 -4.21 -11.45
C PHE A 24 -16.29 -3.22 -10.48
N GLY A 25 -16.45 -3.46 -9.18
CA GLY A 25 -15.91 -2.58 -8.16
C GLY A 25 -14.41 -2.42 -8.40
N VAL A 26 -13.97 -1.19 -8.67
CA VAL A 26 -12.54 -0.89 -8.79
C VAL A 26 -11.93 -1.15 -7.41
N ARG A 27 -11.24 -2.29 -7.27
CA ARG A 27 -10.43 -2.57 -6.08
C ARG A 27 -9.14 -1.79 -6.21
N ALA A 28 -9.06 -0.65 -5.54
CA ALA A 28 -7.82 0.12 -5.40
C ALA A 28 -6.92 -0.54 -4.34
N GLY A 29 -6.37 -1.71 -4.67
CA GLY A 29 -5.43 -2.42 -3.81
C GLY A 29 -3.99 -1.94 -4.02
N ILE A 30 -3.13 -2.25 -3.04
CA ILE A 30 -1.72 -1.87 -3.11
C ILE A 30 -1.04 -2.45 -4.36
N GLU A 31 -1.47 -3.63 -4.83
CA GLU A 31 -0.88 -4.39 -5.93
C GLU A 31 -0.88 -3.66 -7.27
N THR A 32 -1.91 -2.84 -7.53
CA THR A 32 -2.04 -2.03 -8.75
C THR A 32 -1.63 -0.57 -8.54
N SER A 33 -1.29 -0.19 -7.32
CA SER A 33 -0.89 1.18 -6.98
C SER A 33 0.62 1.40 -7.14
N LYS A 34 1.05 2.67 -7.18
CA LYS A 34 2.48 3.03 -7.11
C LYS A 34 3.16 2.58 -5.81
N HIS A 35 2.41 2.22 -4.77
CA HIS A 35 2.95 1.70 -3.51
C HIS A 35 3.26 0.20 -3.56
N ASN A 36 2.98 -0.50 -4.66
CA ASN A 36 3.60 -1.79 -4.92
C ASN A 36 5.08 -1.56 -5.25
N LEU A 37 5.94 -1.68 -4.24
CA LEU A 37 7.39 -1.54 -4.38
C LEU A 37 8.09 -2.88 -4.67
N SER A 38 7.36 -3.97 -4.90
CA SER A 38 7.94 -5.22 -5.42
C SER A 38 8.31 -5.09 -6.89
N VAL A 39 9.00 -6.10 -7.44
CA VAL A 39 9.37 -6.14 -8.87
C VAL A 39 8.17 -5.98 -9.81
N SER A 40 6.97 -6.39 -9.38
CA SER A 40 5.74 -6.30 -10.20
C SER A 40 5.07 -4.92 -10.16
N GLY A 41 5.64 -3.97 -9.41
CA GLY A 41 5.07 -2.64 -9.22
C GLY A 41 4.97 -1.81 -10.50
N PRO A 42 3.93 -0.96 -10.63
CA PRO A 42 3.76 -0.04 -11.76
C PRO A 42 4.59 1.25 -11.61
N GLY A 43 5.21 1.48 -10.45
CA GLY A 43 6.05 2.63 -10.18
C GLY A 43 7.44 2.53 -10.83
N SER A 44 8.07 3.69 -11.06
CA SER A 44 9.47 3.77 -11.50
C SER A 44 10.46 3.45 -10.38
N ILE A 45 10.06 3.67 -9.13
CA ILE A 45 10.83 3.30 -7.94
C ILE A 45 10.23 2.02 -7.37
N LYS A 46 10.99 0.92 -7.46
CA LYS A 46 10.62 -0.40 -6.96
C LYS A 46 11.85 -1.26 -6.74
N ALA A 47 11.70 -2.38 -6.05
CA ALA A 47 12.75 -3.37 -5.89
C ALA A 47 13.14 -3.98 -7.25
N SER A 48 14.42 -4.32 -7.37
CA SER A 48 14.95 -5.12 -8.48
C SER A 48 14.76 -6.63 -8.29
N VAL A 49 14.61 -7.08 -7.03
CA VAL A 49 14.59 -8.52 -6.68
C VAL A 49 13.45 -8.95 -5.77
N GLU A 50 12.87 -8.07 -4.94
CA GLU A 50 11.81 -8.44 -4.00
C GLU A 50 10.47 -8.62 -4.72
N GLU A 51 9.92 -9.83 -4.72
CA GLU A 51 8.68 -10.17 -5.42
C GLU A 51 7.44 -10.01 -4.54
N ARG A 52 7.58 -10.03 -3.22
CA ARG A 52 6.45 -10.02 -2.30
C ARG A 52 6.11 -8.59 -1.90
N ILE A 53 4.96 -8.13 -2.36
CA ILE A 53 4.43 -6.77 -2.16
C ILE A 53 4.52 -6.32 -0.70
N CYS A 54 4.08 -7.17 0.23
CA CYS A 54 4.08 -6.82 1.66
C CYS A 54 5.45 -6.96 2.31
N LEU A 55 6.31 -7.89 1.84
CA LEU A 55 7.61 -8.17 2.45
C LEU A 55 8.59 -7.02 2.24
N PHE A 56 8.38 -6.21 1.20
CA PHE A 56 9.15 -4.98 1.02
C PHE A 56 9.12 -4.08 2.26
N CYS A 57 7.96 -4.00 2.92
CA CYS A 57 7.73 -3.13 4.08
C CYS A 57 7.69 -3.90 5.41
N HIS A 58 7.07 -5.08 5.45
CA HIS A 58 6.75 -5.81 6.67
C HIS A 58 7.62 -7.05 6.83
N ILE A 59 8.03 -7.35 8.06
CA ILE A 59 8.75 -8.58 8.39
C ILE A 59 7.78 -9.56 9.10
N PRO A 60 7.92 -10.90 8.94
CA PRO A 60 7.11 -11.86 9.68
C PRO A 60 7.17 -11.67 11.19
N HIS A 61 6.16 -12.19 11.89
CA HIS A 61 6.11 -12.14 13.35
C HIS A 61 7.37 -12.77 13.97
N ASN A 62 7.80 -12.20 15.10
CA ASN A 62 8.92 -12.69 15.90
C ASN A 62 10.33 -12.50 15.29
N ALA A 63 10.45 -11.73 14.21
CA ALA A 63 11.76 -11.40 13.62
C ALA A 63 12.46 -10.20 14.29
N SER A 64 11.70 -9.34 14.99
CA SER A 64 12.22 -8.20 15.76
C SER A 64 11.32 -7.94 16.98
N PRO A 65 11.89 -7.54 18.13
CA PRO A 65 11.10 -7.13 19.29
C PRO A 65 10.50 -5.72 19.16
N SER A 66 10.96 -4.91 18.20
CA SER A 66 10.46 -3.56 17.97
C SER A 66 9.23 -3.54 17.06
N ALA A 67 8.20 -2.81 17.48
CA ALA A 67 7.02 -2.52 16.67
C ALA A 67 7.09 -1.12 16.01
N PRO A 68 6.54 -0.93 14.81
CA PRO A 68 5.94 -1.97 13.96
C PRO A 68 7.00 -2.90 13.36
N LEU A 69 6.59 -4.12 13.00
CA LEU A 69 7.43 -5.08 12.30
C LEU A 69 7.76 -4.55 10.90
N TRP A 70 8.94 -3.97 10.77
CA TRP A 70 9.40 -3.24 9.60
C TRP A 70 10.62 -3.94 8.97
N ASN A 71 10.52 -4.33 7.70
CA ASN A 71 11.54 -5.09 6.99
C ASN A 71 12.60 -4.20 6.33
N ARG A 72 12.96 -3.10 6.99
CA ARG A 72 14.07 -2.24 6.59
C ARG A 72 14.96 -2.00 7.81
N LYS A 73 16.24 -1.74 7.56
CA LYS A 73 17.18 -1.44 8.63
C LYS A 73 16.76 -0.14 9.31
N THR A 74 16.54 -0.20 10.61
CA THR A 74 16.43 1.02 11.41
C THR A 74 17.83 1.60 11.54
N PRO A 75 18.03 2.87 11.19
CA PRO A 75 19.34 3.50 11.32
C PRO A 75 19.77 3.49 12.79
N ALA A 76 20.97 2.97 13.06
CA ALA A 76 21.50 2.83 14.42
C ALA A 76 22.21 4.09 14.93
N SER A 77 22.41 5.08 14.06
CA SER A 77 23.16 6.30 14.34
C SER A 77 22.26 7.43 14.84
N SER A 78 22.81 8.25 15.75
CA SER A 78 22.25 9.56 16.05
C SER A 78 22.26 10.45 14.82
N TYR A 79 21.16 11.15 14.58
CA TYR A 79 21.05 12.16 13.54
C TYR A 79 21.55 13.51 14.03
N THR A 80 22.02 14.35 13.11
CA THR A 80 22.22 15.78 13.37
C THR A 80 21.00 16.53 12.81
N PRO A 81 20.03 16.94 13.64
CA PRO A 81 18.87 17.66 13.15
C PRO A 81 19.28 18.99 12.54
N TYR A 82 18.56 19.40 11.50
CA TYR A 82 18.77 20.71 10.89
C TYR A 82 18.51 21.83 11.91
N ASN A 83 19.43 22.79 11.97
CA ASN A 83 19.34 23.95 12.85
C ASN A 83 19.49 25.24 12.04
N SER A 84 18.62 26.22 12.31
CA SER A 84 18.61 27.53 11.66
C SER A 84 18.09 28.60 12.60
N THR A 85 18.58 29.84 12.46
CA THR A 85 18.10 31.00 13.23
C THR A 85 16.63 31.35 12.95
N THR A 86 16.08 30.87 11.83
CA THR A 86 14.66 31.04 11.48
C THR A 86 13.79 29.85 11.90
N ALA A 87 14.39 28.78 12.43
CA ALA A 87 13.64 27.60 12.87
C ALA A 87 12.75 27.96 14.07
N LYS A 88 11.45 27.63 13.98
CA LYS A 88 10.49 27.81 15.08
C LYS A 88 10.38 26.58 15.99
N ALA A 89 10.88 25.44 15.53
CA ALA A 89 10.87 24.17 16.26
C ALA A 89 12.30 23.74 16.57
N SER A 90 12.51 23.18 17.76
CA SER A 90 13.74 22.47 18.11
C SER A 90 13.53 20.99 17.79
N ALA A 91 14.06 20.53 16.67
CA ALA A 91 13.98 19.14 16.28
C ALA A 91 14.92 18.29 17.14
N GLY A 92 14.36 17.33 17.88
CA GLY A 92 15.12 16.30 18.57
C GLY A 92 15.55 15.17 17.65
N GLN A 93 16.01 14.07 18.24
CA GLN A 93 16.26 12.84 17.49
C GLN A 93 14.95 12.30 16.87
N PRO A 94 14.99 11.82 15.61
CA PRO A 94 13.84 11.17 15.01
C PRO A 94 13.48 9.89 15.79
N ASN A 95 12.18 9.60 15.88
CA ASN A 95 11.66 8.41 16.55
C ASN A 95 10.45 7.86 15.78
N GLY A 96 10.03 6.65 16.14
CA GLY A 96 8.80 6.02 15.62
C GLY A 96 8.67 6.13 14.09
N ALA A 97 7.64 6.85 13.63
CA ALA A 97 7.33 7.05 12.21
C ALA A 97 8.47 7.71 11.42
N SER A 98 9.20 8.66 12.01
CA SER A 98 10.31 9.33 11.32
C SER A 98 11.43 8.34 10.96
N LEU A 99 11.71 7.37 11.84
CA LEU A 99 12.72 6.33 11.56
C LEU A 99 12.27 5.37 10.45
N LEU A 100 10.96 5.14 10.27
CA LEU A 100 10.46 4.35 9.15
C LEU A 100 10.73 5.04 7.81
N CYS A 101 10.49 6.35 7.72
CA CYS A 101 10.81 7.14 6.54
C CYS A 101 12.32 7.09 6.26
N LEU A 102 13.12 7.30 7.30
CA LEU A 102 14.59 7.37 7.20
C LEU A 102 15.23 6.03 6.86
N SER A 103 14.58 4.89 7.14
CA SER A 103 15.08 3.55 6.74
C SER A 103 15.26 3.34 5.22
N CYS A 104 14.74 4.27 4.41
CA CYS A 104 14.93 4.31 2.95
C CYS A 104 15.46 5.66 2.45
N HIS A 105 15.40 6.72 3.28
CA HIS A 105 15.67 8.10 2.87
C HIS A 105 16.78 8.77 3.67
N ASP A 106 17.52 8.04 4.50
CA ASP A 106 18.64 8.60 5.27
C ASP A 106 19.88 8.92 4.42
N GLY A 107 19.90 8.51 3.14
CA GLY A 107 20.95 8.83 2.19
C GLY A 107 22.17 7.91 2.28
N THR A 108 22.05 6.78 2.97
CA THR A 108 23.03 5.68 2.96
C THR A 108 22.60 4.53 2.05
#